data_AF-A0A0D0ANW2-F1
#
_entry.id   AF-A0A0D0ANW2-F1
#
_cell.length_a   1.000
_cell.length_b   1.000
_cell.length_c   1.000
_cell.angle_alpha   90.00
_cell.angle_beta   90.00
_cell.angle_gamma   90.00
#
_symmetry.space_group_name_H-M   'P 1'
#
loop_
_entity.id
_entity.type
_entity.pdbx_description
1 polymer ?
#
loop_
_entity_poly.entity_id
_entity_poly.type
_entity_poly.pdbx_seq_one_letter_code
_entity_poly.pdbx_strand_id
1 'polypeptide(L)'
;MKDWTSPIYVFFEPTLAIEYHDKQRCHVFKCATHGCKHYAKSTNNMRKHVKSCWGDAALQAAMDTGNTAAARDGPIKNLLETGSIKSLFEWKGKGKVTYSHRQHTRAETRAEVVCWVSESLRPFEMVNDRGFQKLMKTGRPEYYLPSLSTVAHNVKQVFIETCKHIVNMLQVKQS
;
A
#
# COMPACT_ATOMS: atom_id res chain seq x y z
N MET A 1 -17.96 -31.69 11.48
CA MET A 1 -16.90 -30.67 11.67
C MET A 1 -17.55 -29.57 12.50
N LYS A 2 -17.06 -29.23 13.71
CA LYS A 2 -17.75 -28.25 14.57
C LYS A 2 -17.90 -26.93 13.80
N ASP A 3 -19.13 -26.43 13.74
CA ASP A 3 -19.47 -25.28 12.92
C ASP A 3 -18.77 -24.03 13.47
N TRP A 4 -17.82 -23.50 12.70
CA TRP A 4 -17.16 -22.22 12.98
C TRP A 4 -18.15 -21.10 12.67
N THR A 5 -19.10 -20.88 13.58
CA THR A 5 -20.25 -19.98 13.38
C THR A 5 -19.92 -18.51 13.63
N SER A 6 -18.83 -18.22 14.33
CA SER A 6 -18.45 -16.84 14.65
C SER A 6 -18.13 -16.04 13.39
N PRO A 7 -18.75 -14.87 13.16
CA PRO A 7 -18.55 -14.07 11.95
C PRO A 7 -17.10 -13.80 11.60
N ILE A 8 -16.20 -13.70 12.59
CA ILE A 8 -14.78 -13.41 12.40
C ILE A 8 -14.05 -14.36 11.44
N TYR A 9 -14.49 -15.60 11.29
CA TYR A 9 -13.86 -16.57 10.38
C TYR A 9 -14.04 -16.22 8.90
N VAL A 10 -14.91 -15.26 8.58
CA VAL A 10 -15.10 -14.75 7.22
C VAL A 10 -13.84 -14.11 6.62
N PHE A 11 -12.98 -13.52 7.47
CA PHE A 11 -11.76 -12.82 7.03
C PHE A 11 -10.58 -13.77 6.76
N PHE A 12 -10.79 -15.06 6.92
CA PHE A 12 -9.77 -16.10 6.84
C PHE A 12 -10.18 -17.18 5.84
N GLU A 13 -9.19 -17.87 5.27
CA GLU A 13 -9.43 -18.95 4.33
C GLU A 13 -10.25 -20.09 4.98
N PRO A 14 -11.21 -20.71 4.25
CA PRO A 14 -12.01 -21.83 4.77
C PRO A 14 -11.14 -23.03 5.17
N THR A 15 -10.01 -23.20 4.47
CA THR A 15 -9.04 -24.26 4.73
C THR A 15 -8.10 -23.82 5.84
N LEU A 16 -8.34 -24.30 7.04
CA LEU A 16 -7.44 -24.08 8.19
C LEU A 16 -6.28 -25.10 8.16
N ALA A 17 -5.07 -24.62 8.44
CA ALA A 17 -3.91 -25.49 8.61
C ALA A 17 -3.88 -26.03 10.05
N ILE A 18 -3.42 -27.28 10.20
CA ILE A 18 -3.19 -27.88 11.52
C ILE A 18 -1.67 -27.91 11.73
N GLU A 19 -1.19 -27.17 12.73
CA GLU A 19 0.22 -27.14 13.11
C GLU A 19 0.40 -27.77 14.50
N TYR A 20 1.59 -28.34 14.74
CA TYR A 20 2.00 -28.86 16.04
C TYR A 20 3.07 -27.95 16.63
N HIS A 21 2.75 -27.32 17.76
CA HIS A 21 3.70 -26.54 18.57
C HIS A 21 3.81 -27.22 19.93
N ASP A 22 5.01 -27.54 20.39
CA ASP A 22 5.25 -28.19 21.68
C ASP A 22 4.40 -29.46 21.92
N LYS A 23 4.22 -30.27 20.87
CA LYS A 23 3.37 -31.48 20.85
C LYS A 23 1.86 -31.21 21.04
N GLN A 24 1.45 -29.95 21.07
CA GLN A 24 0.05 -29.54 21.12
C GLN A 24 -0.46 -29.14 19.74
N ARG A 25 -1.68 -29.60 19.40
CA ARG A 25 -2.32 -29.33 18.11
C ARG A 25 -2.95 -27.93 18.12
N CYS A 26 -2.54 -27.08 17.19
CA CYS A 26 -3.10 -25.74 17.00
C CYS A 26 -3.75 -25.60 15.62
N HIS A 27 -4.88 -24.89 15.58
CA HIS A 27 -5.51 -24.47 14.33
C HIS A 27 -4.93 -23.12 13.90
N VAL A 28 -4.54 -23.03 12.63
CA VAL A 28 -3.90 -21.86 12.05
C VAL A 28 -4.76 -21.35 10.90
N PHE A 29 -5.20 -20.10 11.03
CA PHE A 29 -6.08 -19.44 10.08
C PHE A 29 -5.28 -18.45 9.23
N LYS A 30 -5.27 -18.66 7.92
CA LYS A 30 -4.62 -17.78 6.96
C LYS A 30 -5.55 -16.63 6.59
N CYS A 31 -5.05 -15.39 6.59
CA CYS A 31 -5.83 -14.22 6.17
C CYS A 31 -6.25 -14.34 4.71
N ALA A 32 -7.51 -14.01 4.41
CA ALA A 32 -8.06 -14.05 3.05
C ALA A 32 -7.69 -12.81 2.22
N THR A 33 -7.08 -11.76 2.80
CA THR A 33 -6.63 -10.59 2.04
C THR A 33 -5.50 -10.98 1.09
N HIS A 34 -5.67 -10.70 -0.19
CA HIS A 34 -4.65 -10.95 -1.20
C HIS A 34 -3.31 -10.27 -0.83
N GLY A 35 -2.21 -11.04 -0.84
CA GLY A 35 -0.87 -10.56 -0.49
C GLY A 35 -0.56 -10.50 1.01
N CYS A 36 -1.53 -10.74 1.89
CA CYS A 36 -1.30 -10.80 3.33
C CYS A 36 -0.72 -12.17 3.73
N LYS A 37 0.45 -12.17 4.39
CA LYS A 37 1.14 -13.39 4.85
C LYS A 37 0.88 -13.70 6.34
N HIS A 38 -0.12 -13.07 6.94
CA HIS A 38 -0.39 -13.22 8.37
C HIS A 38 -1.25 -14.46 8.65
N TYR A 39 -0.89 -15.15 9.74
CA TYR A 39 -1.59 -16.31 10.26
C TYR A 39 -2.01 -16.04 11.69
N ALA A 40 -3.27 -16.35 12.01
CA ALA A 40 -3.81 -16.20 13.35
C ALA A 40 -4.06 -17.57 14.00
N LYS A 41 -3.72 -17.68 15.29
CA LYS A 41 -3.82 -18.92 16.09
C LYS A 41 -4.85 -18.84 17.21
N SER A 42 -5.45 -17.67 17.43
CA SER A 42 -6.48 -17.43 18.46
C SER A 42 -7.43 -16.33 18.02
N THR A 43 -8.65 -16.33 18.55
CA THR A 43 -9.68 -15.33 18.23
C THR A 43 -9.23 -13.90 18.53
N ASN A 44 -8.46 -13.70 19.60
CA ASN A 44 -7.94 -12.37 19.94
C ASN A 44 -6.92 -11.90 18.91
N ASN A 45 -6.04 -12.80 18.44
CA ASN A 45 -5.09 -12.49 17.37
C ASN A 45 -5.80 -12.22 16.05
N MET A 46 -6.85 -13.00 15.75
CA MET A 46 -7.71 -12.75 14.59
C MET A 46 -8.31 -11.33 14.63
N ARG A 47 -8.90 -10.91 15.76
CA ARG A 47 -9.50 -9.57 15.89
C ARG A 47 -8.48 -8.47 15.70
N LYS A 48 -7.32 -8.55 16.38
CA LYS A 48 -6.24 -7.58 16.24
C LYS A 48 -5.76 -7.47 14.80
N HIS A 49 -5.55 -8.62 14.15
CA HIS A 49 -5.15 -8.68 12.76
C HIS A 49 -6.20 -8.04 11.84
N VAL A 50 -7.46 -8.46 11.93
CA VAL A 50 -8.55 -7.96 11.09
C VAL A 50 -8.70 -6.45 11.22
N LYS A 51 -8.65 -5.87 12.44
CA LYS A 51 -8.68 -4.42 12.62
C LYS A 51 -7.55 -3.70 11.86
N SER A 52 -6.34 -4.26 11.87
CA SER A 52 -5.19 -3.68 11.18
C SER A 52 -5.21 -3.86 9.66
N CYS A 53 -5.72 -5.01 9.19
CA CYS A 53 -5.63 -5.48 7.81
C CYS A 53 -6.86 -5.08 6.98
N TRP A 54 -8.05 -5.25 7.53
CA TRP A 54 -9.33 -4.97 6.88
C TRP A 54 -9.98 -3.67 7.39
N GLY A 55 -9.54 -3.16 8.54
CA GLY A 55 -10.09 -1.97 9.18
C GLY A 55 -11.15 -2.31 10.23
N ASP A 56 -11.35 -1.38 11.17
CA ASP A 56 -12.28 -1.59 12.30
C ASP A 56 -13.74 -1.62 11.84
N ALA A 57 -14.10 -0.79 10.85
CA ALA A 57 -15.44 -0.75 10.26
C ALA A 57 -15.82 -2.09 9.61
N ALA A 58 -14.89 -2.74 8.93
CA ALA A 58 -15.09 -4.05 8.32
C ALA A 58 -15.37 -5.12 9.37
N LEU A 59 -14.58 -5.12 10.46
CA LEU A 59 -14.78 -6.05 11.57
C LEU A 59 -16.15 -5.86 12.21
N GLN A 60 -16.58 -4.62 12.48
CA GLN A 60 -17.89 -4.37 13.08
C GLN A 60 -19.02 -4.82 12.16
N ALA A 61 -18.98 -4.44 10.89
CA ALA A 61 -20.00 -4.85 9.91
C ALA A 61 -20.15 -6.37 9.82
N ALA A 62 -19.05 -7.12 9.90
CA ALA A 62 -19.12 -8.59 9.94
C ALA A 62 -19.71 -9.10 11.25
N MET A 63 -19.30 -8.55 12.40
CA MET A 63 -19.80 -8.97 13.70
C MET A 63 -21.31 -8.71 13.85
N ASP A 64 -21.83 -7.65 13.23
CA ASP A 64 -23.26 -7.29 13.24
C ASP A 64 -24.15 -8.28 12.46
N THR A 65 -23.59 -9.07 11.54
CA THR A 65 -24.35 -10.09 10.77
C THR A 65 -24.64 -11.38 11.53
N GLY A 66 -24.04 -11.57 12.71
CA GLY A 66 -24.32 -12.70 13.61
C GLY A 66 -23.78 -14.07 13.19
N ASN A 67 -23.59 -14.36 11.89
CA ASN A 67 -22.96 -15.61 11.42
C ASN A 67 -22.03 -15.43 10.20
N THR A 68 -21.20 -16.44 9.93
CA THR A 68 -20.18 -16.42 8.86
C THR A 68 -20.74 -16.40 7.44
N ALA A 69 -21.88 -17.05 7.18
CA ALA A 69 -22.47 -17.10 5.85
C ALA A 69 -23.05 -15.73 5.45
N ALA A 70 -23.81 -15.09 6.35
CA ALA A 70 -24.36 -13.75 6.15
C ALA A 70 -23.26 -12.69 6.00
N ALA A 71 -22.14 -12.83 6.73
CA ALA A 71 -20.99 -11.95 6.60
C ALA A 71 -20.31 -12.05 5.21
N ARG A 72 -20.27 -13.25 4.61
CA ARG A 72 -19.66 -13.50 3.29
C ARG A 72 -20.44 -12.87 2.16
N ASP A 73 -21.76 -13.06 2.17
CA ASP A 73 -22.61 -12.66 1.04
C ASP A 73 -23.03 -11.18 1.08
N GLY A 74 -22.89 -10.50 2.22
CA GLY A 74 -23.28 -9.11 2.39
C GLY A 74 -22.11 -8.12 2.55
N PRO A 75 -21.72 -7.78 3.78
CA PRO A 75 -20.84 -6.64 4.06
C PRO A 75 -19.43 -6.81 3.49
N ILE A 76 -18.87 -8.02 3.43
CA ILE A 76 -17.47 -8.21 3.03
C ILE A 76 -17.31 -8.26 1.52
N LYS A 77 -18.25 -8.88 0.81
CA LYS A 77 -18.30 -8.79 -0.66
C LYS A 77 -18.43 -7.33 -1.09
N ASN A 78 -19.34 -6.58 -0.47
CA ASN A 78 -19.50 -5.15 -0.74
C ASN A 78 -18.25 -4.34 -0.37
N LEU A 79 -17.53 -4.66 0.72
CA LEU A 79 -16.30 -3.95 1.11
C LEU A 79 -15.14 -4.23 0.14
N LEU A 80 -15.06 -5.46 -0.39
CA LEU A 80 -14.10 -5.84 -1.44
C LEU A 80 -14.40 -5.11 -2.76
N GLU A 81 -15.68 -4.92 -3.08
CA GLU A 81 -16.15 -4.20 -4.28
C GLU A 81 -16.07 -2.66 -4.14
N THR A 82 -16.25 -2.12 -2.92
CA THR A 82 -16.29 -0.67 -2.63
C THR A 82 -14.92 -0.09 -2.24
N GLY A 83 -13.87 -0.91 -2.17
CA GLY A 83 -12.52 -0.45 -1.87
C GLY A 83 -12.08 0.64 -2.85
N SER A 84 -12.06 1.89 -2.40
CA SER A 84 -11.50 3.00 -3.17
C SER A 84 -10.07 2.64 -3.59
N ILE A 85 -9.70 2.90 -4.84
CA ILE A 85 -8.30 2.77 -5.31
C ILE A 85 -7.36 3.45 -4.30
N LYS A 86 -7.79 4.58 -3.73
CA LYS A 86 -7.04 5.33 -2.72
C LYS A 86 -6.76 4.55 -1.43
N SER A 87 -7.66 3.67 -0.98
CA SER A 87 -7.45 2.83 0.21
C SER A 87 -6.55 1.62 -0.07
N LEU A 88 -6.56 1.08 -1.30
CA LEU A 88 -5.60 0.05 -1.73
C LEU A 88 -4.16 0.59 -1.81
N PHE A 89 -4.02 1.85 -2.22
CA PHE A 89 -2.72 2.52 -2.37
C PHE A 89 -2.38 3.43 -1.17
N GLU A 90 -3.14 3.35 -0.08
CA GLU A 90 -2.88 4.16 1.11
C GLU A 90 -1.61 3.67 1.79
N TRP A 91 -0.52 4.39 1.56
CA TRP A 91 0.80 4.04 2.07
C TRP A 91 0.86 4.33 3.58
N LYS A 92 0.54 3.31 4.40
CA LYS A 92 0.70 3.39 5.85
C LYS A 92 2.18 3.50 6.21
N GLY A 93 2.56 4.61 6.86
CA GLY A 93 3.89 4.78 7.44
C GLY A 93 4.82 5.80 6.77
N LYS A 94 4.31 6.92 6.24
CA LYS A 94 5.17 8.10 6.05
C LYS A 94 5.73 8.51 7.42
N GLY A 95 6.97 8.12 7.70
CA GLY A 95 7.70 8.54 8.89
C GLY A 95 7.82 10.07 8.93
N LYS A 96 8.35 10.60 10.03
CA LYS A 96 8.68 12.03 10.13
C LYS A 96 9.53 12.43 8.92
N VAL A 97 9.19 13.52 8.23
CA VAL A 97 10.03 14.06 7.14
C VAL A 97 11.42 14.33 7.71
N THR A 98 12.41 13.57 7.24
CA THR A 98 13.81 13.72 7.62
C THR A 98 14.57 14.42 6.52
N TYR A 99 15.49 15.31 6.89
CA TYR A 99 16.37 15.99 5.95
C TYR A 99 17.76 15.38 6.05
N SER A 100 18.39 15.13 4.90
CA SER A 100 19.77 14.68 4.83
C SER A 100 20.72 15.86 4.73
N HIS A 101 21.80 15.84 5.51
CA HIS A 101 22.91 16.78 5.32
C HIS A 101 23.74 16.42 4.09
N ARG A 102 23.73 15.14 3.68
CA ARG A 102 24.42 14.63 2.50
C ARG A 102 23.73 15.12 1.22
N GLN A 103 24.53 15.61 0.29
CA GLN A 103 24.06 16.02 -1.02
C GLN A 103 23.56 14.81 -1.83
N HIS A 104 22.47 15.01 -2.57
CA HIS A 104 21.96 14.00 -3.48
C HIS A 104 22.98 13.64 -4.56
N THR A 105 22.99 12.37 -4.93
CA THR A 105 23.64 11.95 -6.18
C THR A 105 22.86 12.48 -7.39
N ARG A 106 23.48 12.52 -8.58
CA ARG A 106 22.77 12.98 -9.80
C ARG A 106 21.50 12.18 -10.09
N ALA A 107 21.51 10.88 -9.79
CA ALA A 107 20.36 10.00 -9.96
C ALA A 107 19.24 10.34 -8.96
N GLU A 108 19.60 10.53 -7.68
CA GLU A 108 18.65 10.96 -6.65
C GLU A 108 18.06 12.33 -6.98
N THR A 109 18.86 13.32 -7.37
CA THR A 109 18.34 14.64 -7.75
C THR A 109 17.35 14.54 -8.92
N ARG A 110 17.63 13.70 -9.92
CA ARG A 110 16.69 13.48 -11.03
C ARG A 110 15.38 12.87 -10.54
N ALA A 111 15.43 11.88 -9.65
CA ALA A 111 14.25 11.25 -9.10
C ALA A 111 13.43 12.25 -8.26
N GLU A 112 14.06 12.98 -7.34
CA GLU A 112 13.39 13.96 -6.48
C GLU A 112 12.72 15.08 -7.27
N VAL A 113 13.40 15.65 -8.28
CA VAL A 113 12.81 16.68 -9.14
C VAL A 113 11.61 16.15 -9.92
N VAL A 114 11.69 14.92 -10.43
CA VAL A 114 10.59 14.28 -11.17
C VAL A 114 9.39 14.01 -10.26
N CYS A 115 9.63 13.47 -9.06
CA CYS A 115 8.59 13.27 -8.05
C CYS A 115 7.92 14.60 -7.70
N TRP A 116 8.71 15.62 -7.37
CA TRP A 116 8.19 16.92 -6.98
C TRP A 116 7.33 17.58 -8.07
N VAL A 117 7.83 17.60 -9.31
CA VAL A 117 7.11 18.16 -10.47
C VAL A 117 5.79 17.43 -10.71
N SER A 118 5.80 16.10 -10.61
CA SER A 118 4.62 15.26 -10.84
C SER A 118 3.59 15.40 -9.73
N GLU A 119 4.03 15.40 -8.47
CA GLU A 119 3.14 15.52 -7.30
C GLU A 119 2.52 16.91 -7.16
N SER A 120 3.28 17.96 -7.48
CA SER A 120 2.86 19.35 -7.31
C SER A 120 2.37 20.02 -8.60
N LEU A 121 2.29 19.26 -9.71
CA LEU A 121 1.89 19.74 -11.05
C LEU A 121 2.64 21.01 -11.47
N ARG A 122 3.95 21.04 -11.22
CA ARG A 122 4.79 22.20 -11.54
C ARG A 122 5.21 22.20 -13.02
N PRO A 123 5.38 23.37 -13.65
CA PRO A 123 6.00 23.44 -14.97
C PRO A 123 7.44 22.92 -14.96
N PHE A 124 7.86 22.25 -16.02
CA PHE A 124 9.24 21.78 -16.16
C PHE A 124 10.26 22.93 -16.17
N GLU A 125 9.85 24.12 -16.61
CA GLU A 125 10.64 25.36 -16.62
C GLU A 125 11.13 25.79 -15.23
N MET A 126 10.54 25.26 -14.16
CA MET A 126 10.96 25.55 -12.79
C MET A 126 12.45 25.27 -12.53
N VAL A 127 13.07 24.30 -13.21
CA VAL A 127 14.51 24.04 -13.03
C VAL A 127 15.41 25.13 -13.61
N ASN A 128 14.86 25.95 -14.52
CA ASN A 128 15.53 27.11 -15.10
C ASN A 128 15.21 28.41 -14.35
N ASP A 129 14.28 28.38 -13.38
CA ASP A 129 13.95 29.57 -12.61
C ASP A 129 15.16 30.06 -11.81
N ARG A 130 15.43 31.37 -11.91
CA ARG A 130 16.57 32.00 -11.25
C ARG A 130 16.51 31.87 -9.73
N GLY A 131 15.33 32.01 -9.14
CA GLY A 131 15.13 31.90 -7.69
C GLY A 131 15.40 30.47 -7.19
N PHE A 132 14.83 29.50 -7.88
CA PHE A 132 15.06 28.07 -7.62
C PHE A 132 16.54 27.70 -7.74
N GLN A 133 17.20 28.06 -8.84
CA GLN A 133 18.63 27.78 -9.03
C GLN A 133 19.48 28.43 -7.94
N LYS A 134 19.16 29.67 -7.54
CA LYS A 134 19.85 30.34 -6.44
C LYS A 134 19.69 29.56 -5.14
N LEU A 135 18.48 29.13 -4.78
CA LEU A 135 18.24 28.34 -3.57
C LEU A 135 18.99 27.01 -3.58
N MET A 136 18.97 26.29 -4.70
CA MET A 136 19.60 24.97 -4.81
C MET A 136 21.13 25.03 -4.82
N LYS A 137 21.71 26.11 -5.36
CA LYS A 137 23.18 26.26 -5.49
C LYS A 137 23.83 27.10 -4.39
N THR A 138 23.07 27.83 -3.59
CA THR A 138 23.63 28.60 -2.47
C THR A 138 24.24 27.65 -1.44
N GLY A 139 25.53 27.83 -1.14
CA GLY A 139 26.31 26.92 -0.29
C GLY A 139 26.71 25.60 -0.95
N ARG A 140 26.24 25.32 -2.18
CA ARG A 140 26.56 24.11 -2.96
C ARG A 140 26.68 24.44 -4.47
N PRO A 141 27.69 25.21 -4.91
CA PRO A 141 27.76 25.69 -6.31
C PRO A 141 27.81 24.55 -7.35
N GLU A 142 28.43 23.44 -6.98
CA GLU A 142 28.57 22.23 -7.80
C GLU A 142 27.33 21.32 -7.76
N TYR A 143 26.26 21.72 -7.07
CA TYR A 143 25.02 20.95 -7.05
C TYR A 143 24.47 20.78 -8.47
N TYR A 144 24.35 19.51 -8.86
CA TYR A 144 23.81 19.14 -10.16
C TYR A 144 22.31 19.43 -10.20
N LEU A 145 21.86 20.13 -11.23
CA LEU A 145 20.44 20.28 -11.56
C LEU A 145 20.18 19.69 -12.93
N PRO A 146 19.09 18.90 -13.11
CA PRO A 146 18.71 18.41 -14.41
C PRO A 146 18.25 19.57 -15.30
N SER A 147 18.49 19.45 -16.60
CA SER A 147 17.90 20.35 -17.59
C SER A 147 16.39 20.11 -17.71
N LEU A 148 15.66 21.10 -18.22
CA LEU A 148 14.24 20.97 -18.54
C LEU A 148 13.95 19.73 -19.38
N SER A 149 14.71 19.51 -20.45
CA SER A 149 14.53 18.36 -21.33
C SER A 149 14.74 17.03 -20.60
N THR A 150 15.68 17.00 -19.63
CA THR A 150 15.90 15.83 -18.78
C THR A 150 14.70 15.57 -17.88
N VAL A 151 14.12 16.61 -17.29
CA VAL A 151 12.92 16.49 -16.45
C VAL A 151 11.74 16.00 -17.29
N ALA A 152 11.48 16.62 -18.43
CA ALA A 152 10.39 16.24 -19.33
C ALA A 152 10.50 14.77 -19.79
N HIS A 153 11.69 14.36 -20.23
CA HIS A 153 11.95 12.97 -20.63
C HIS A 153 11.72 11.99 -19.48
N ASN A 154 12.27 12.30 -18.31
CA ASN A 154 12.12 11.43 -17.15
C ASN A 154 10.67 11.31 -16.66
N VAL A 155 9.92 12.42 -16.62
CA VAL A 155 8.49 12.41 -16.25
C VAL A 155 7.72 11.52 -17.22
N LYS A 156 7.96 11.66 -18.53
CA LYS A 156 7.34 10.80 -19.56
C LYS A 156 7.67 9.33 -19.33
N GLN A 157 8.93 9.02 -19.03
CA GLN A 157 9.36 7.65 -18.75
C GLN A 157 8.68 7.08 -17.49
N VAL A 158 8.64 7.85 -16.40
CA VAL A 158 7.95 7.44 -15.16
C VAL A 158 6.47 7.20 -15.41
N PHE A 159 5.81 8.07 -16.18
CA PHE A 159 4.41 7.88 -16.57
C PHE A 159 4.20 6.56 -17.32
N ILE A 160 5.00 6.29 -18.36
CA ILE A 160 4.90 5.06 -19.16
C ILE A 160 5.09 3.82 -18.28
N GLU A 161 6.14 3.79 -17.44
CA GLU A 161 6.42 2.65 -16.57
C GLU A 161 5.33 2.46 -15.51
N THR A 162 4.78 3.56 -14.98
CA THR A 162 3.65 3.51 -14.04
C THR A 162 2.41 2.93 -14.71
N CYS A 163 2.08 3.36 -15.94
CA CYS A 163 0.97 2.80 -16.71
C CYS A 163 1.16 1.30 -16.96
N LYS A 164 2.35 0.87 -17.40
CA LYS A 164 2.67 -0.56 -17.56
C LYS A 164 2.48 -1.34 -16.27
N HIS A 165 2.96 -0.80 -15.15
CA HIS A 165 2.84 -1.44 -13.85
C HIS A 165 1.37 -1.59 -13.43
N ILE A 166 0.54 -0.56 -13.63
CA ILE A 166 -0.90 -0.61 -13.36
C ILE A 166 -1.58 -1.66 -14.25
N VAL A 167 -1.26 -1.71 -15.55
CA VAL A 167 -1.81 -2.73 -16.47
C VAL A 167 -1.49 -4.13 -15.96
N ASN A 168 -0.24 -4.39 -15.55
CA ASN A 168 0.14 -5.68 -14.98
C ASN A 168 -0.65 -6.01 -13.71
N MET A 169 -0.84 -5.04 -12.81
CA MET A 169 -1.66 -5.25 -11.60
C MET A 169 -3.12 -5.59 -11.93
N LEU A 170 -3.69 -4.97 -12.97
CA LEU A 170 -5.07 -5.20 -13.37
C LEU A 170 -5.25 -6.56 -14.06
N GLN A 171 -4.28 -7.01 -14.84
CA GLN A 171 -4.31 -8.31 -15.52
C GLN A 171 -4.22 -9.49 -14.52
N VAL A 172 -3.39 -9.37 -13.48
CA VAL A 172 -3.25 -10.42 -12.44
C VAL A 172 -4.54 -10.62 -11.62
N LYS A 173 -5.46 -9.65 -11.58
CA LYS A 173 -6.74 -9.78 -10.88
C LYS A 173 -7.81 -10.57 -11.66
N GLN A 174 -7.57 -10.90 -12.93
CA GLN A 174 -8.53 -11.63 -13.77
C GLN A 174 -8.31 -13.16 -13.79
N SER A 175 -7.31 -13.67 -13.07
CA SER A 175 -6.98 -15.10 -12.91
C SER A 175 -7.21 -15.58 -11.48
#